data_AF-X0YLE5-F1
#
_entry.id   AF-X0YLE5-F1
#
_cell.length_a   1.000
_cell.length_b   1.000
_cell.length_c   1.000
_cell.angle_alpha   90.00
_cell.angle_beta   90.00
_cell.angle_gamma   90.00
#
_symmetry.space_group_name_H-M   'P 1'
#
loop_
_entity.id
_entity.type
_entity.pdbx_description
1 polymer ?
#
loop_
_entity_poly.entity_id
_entity_poly.type
_entity_poly.pdbx_seq_one_letter_code
_entity_poly.pdbx_strand_id
1 'polypeptide(L)'
;AKHDGPILLILETEYTDDPAELYLLPLAFASQEQTLEVMERFKPEVIARLTVDGSWGLLYDGGHSEEVHRLVLHLLRGRKKIRGRKGELTASLSKKKRDTKRGEADKLSSRLLGEPAELSEGGGQSNTSIVIDNRLYLKLYRRFEDGSNPDTEVVRFLSDQARFTGVPGYLASLEYRRPDSDTLVLALLQEYVPNQGDAWNLFQSALSQYYEQVLTGNLIVPSTAFETG
;
A
#
# COMPACT_ATOMS: atom_id res chain seq x y z
N ALA A 1 -13.55 27.21 -1.96
CA ALA A 1 -12.50 26.73 -2.88
C ALA A 1 -12.96 25.36 -3.37
N LYS A 2 -13.10 25.17 -4.69
CA LYS A 2 -13.53 23.89 -5.28
C LYS A 2 -12.50 22.81 -4.94
N HIS A 3 -12.84 21.94 -4.01
CA HIS A 3 -12.04 20.78 -3.63
C HIS A 3 -12.74 19.52 -4.17
N ASP A 4 -12.82 19.40 -5.50
CA ASP A 4 -13.43 18.25 -6.19
C ASP A 4 -12.45 17.06 -6.32
N GLY A 5 -11.55 16.88 -5.34
CA GLY A 5 -10.48 15.89 -5.45
C GLY A 5 -10.18 15.17 -4.15
N PRO A 6 -9.58 13.98 -4.22
CA PRO A 6 -9.24 13.19 -3.04
C PRO A 6 -8.30 13.94 -2.10
N ILE A 7 -8.41 13.63 -0.80
CA ILE A 7 -7.63 14.25 0.27
C ILE A 7 -6.85 13.16 0.99
N LEU A 8 -5.58 13.42 1.29
CA LEU A 8 -4.81 12.60 2.24
C LEU A 8 -4.90 13.28 3.61
N LEU A 9 -5.62 12.66 4.54
CA LEU A 9 -5.76 13.15 5.91
C LEU A 9 -4.80 12.40 6.83
N ILE A 10 -4.06 13.14 7.64
CA ILE A 10 -3.28 12.57 8.75
C ILE A 10 -4.07 12.85 10.02
N LEU A 11 -4.50 11.78 10.69
CA LEU A 11 -5.25 11.80 11.94
C LEU A 11 -4.30 11.51 13.09
N GLU A 12 -4.54 12.18 14.21
CA GLU A 12 -3.85 11.96 15.48
C GLU A 12 -4.89 11.49 16.48
N THR A 13 -4.66 10.32 17.07
CA THR A 13 -5.54 9.73 18.07
C THR A 13 -4.82 9.78 19.42
N GLU A 14 -5.42 10.50 20.36
CA GLU A 14 -4.92 10.59 21.74
C GLU A 14 -5.65 9.54 22.60
N TYR A 15 -4.89 8.81 23.41
CA TYR A 15 -5.40 7.80 24.33
C TYR A 15 -5.19 8.28 25.76
N THR A 16 -5.93 7.70 26.71
CA THR A 16 -5.79 8.06 28.14
C THR A 16 -4.46 7.58 28.73
N ASP A 17 -4.04 6.37 28.34
CA ASP A 17 -2.92 5.67 28.97
C ASP A 17 -1.81 5.27 27.98
N ASP A 18 -2.01 5.54 26.69
CA ASP A 18 -1.06 5.21 25.61
C ASP A 18 -0.57 6.47 24.87
N PRO A 19 0.62 6.44 24.25
CA PRO A 19 1.09 7.52 23.39
C PRO A 19 0.12 7.81 22.25
N ALA A 20 0.09 9.06 21.79
CA ALA A 20 -0.70 9.42 20.62
C ALA A 20 -0.23 8.65 19.38
N GLU A 21 -1.17 8.18 18.58
CA GLU A 21 -0.88 7.45 17.36
C GLU A 21 -1.29 8.27 16.14
N LEU A 22 -0.53 8.14 15.06
CA LEU A 22 -0.81 8.84 13.81
C LEU A 22 -1.28 7.86 12.74
N TYR A 23 -2.34 8.23 12.05
CA TYR A 23 -2.97 7.43 11.01
C TYR A 23 -3.08 8.19 9.69
N LEU A 24 -2.86 7.51 8.57
CA LEU A 24 -3.22 8.00 7.25
C LEU A 24 -4.63 7.52 6.92
N LEU A 25 -5.51 8.48 6.63
CA LEU A 25 -6.83 8.22 6.08
C LEU A 25 -6.95 8.95 4.73
N PRO A 26 -6.75 8.25 3.60
CA PRO A 26 -7.13 8.76 2.30
C PRO A 26 -8.66 8.90 2.28
N LEU A 27 -9.14 10.04 1.80
CA LEU A 27 -10.55 10.35 1.70
C LEU A 27 -10.92 10.58 0.25
N ALA A 28 -12.00 9.95 -0.16
CA ALA A 28 -12.64 10.19 -1.44
C ALA A 28 -14.11 10.54 -1.22
N PHE A 29 -14.67 11.28 -2.17
CA PHE A 29 -16.06 11.71 -2.16
C PHE A 29 -16.75 11.20 -3.42
N ALA A 30 -17.90 10.55 -3.26
CA ALA A 30 -18.77 10.15 -4.35
C ALA A 30 -20.00 11.07 -4.34
N SER A 31 -20.29 11.72 -5.47
CA SER A 31 -21.55 12.46 -5.61
C SER A 31 -22.75 11.51 -5.54
N GLN A 32 -23.95 12.08 -5.41
CA GLN A 32 -25.20 11.31 -5.47
C GLN A 32 -25.25 10.39 -6.70
N GLU A 33 -24.82 10.88 -7.87
CA GLU A 33 -24.83 10.14 -9.13
C GLU A 33 -23.81 8.99 -9.15
N GLN A 34 -22.68 9.16 -8.47
CA GLN A 34 -21.59 8.17 -8.43
C GLN A 34 -21.78 7.12 -7.35
N THR A 35 -22.71 7.33 -6.41
CA THR A 35 -22.88 6.49 -5.22
C THR A 35 -23.14 5.02 -5.56
N LEU A 36 -24.00 4.73 -6.55
CA LEU A 36 -24.32 3.35 -6.95
C LEU A 36 -23.08 2.63 -7.50
N GLU A 37 -22.36 3.26 -8.44
CA GLU A 37 -21.12 2.70 -9.01
C GLU A 37 -20.10 2.41 -7.91
N VAL A 38 -19.89 3.37 -7.00
CA VAL A 38 -18.90 3.23 -5.94
C VAL A 38 -19.24 2.10 -4.97
N MET A 39 -20.52 1.98 -4.58
CA MET A 39 -20.97 0.93 -3.67
C MET A 39 -20.89 -0.47 -4.29
N GLU A 40 -21.25 -0.62 -5.57
CA GLU A 40 -21.21 -1.91 -6.25
C GLU A 40 -19.79 -2.36 -6.60
N ARG A 41 -18.96 -1.43 -7.10
CA ARG A 41 -17.65 -1.75 -7.66
C ARG A 41 -16.57 -1.90 -6.59
N PHE A 42 -16.63 -1.11 -5.53
CA PHE A 42 -15.52 -0.99 -4.58
C PHE A 42 -15.87 -1.41 -3.15
N LYS A 43 -17.17 -1.59 -2.83
CA LYS A 43 -17.70 -1.86 -1.47
C LYS A 43 -16.94 -1.08 -0.39
N PRO A 44 -16.82 0.26 -0.52
CA PRO A 44 -15.92 1.01 0.33
C PRO A 44 -16.44 1.08 1.77
N GLU A 45 -15.51 1.29 2.71
CA GLU A 45 -15.86 1.68 4.06
C GLU A 45 -16.39 3.12 4.04
N VAL A 46 -17.73 3.25 4.04
CA VAL A 46 -18.41 4.54 4.09
C VAL A 46 -18.22 5.16 5.47
N ILE A 47 -17.68 6.37 5.50
CA ILE A 47 -17.42 7.12 6.73
C ILE A 47 -18.65 7.95 7.11
N ALA A 48 -19.18 8.72 6.16
CA ALA A 48 -20.32 9.60 6.41
C ALA A 48 -21.04 9.99 5.12
N ARG A 49 -22.32 10.36 5.26
CA ARG A 49 -23.04 11.11 4.23
C ARG A 49 -22.84 12.61 4.46
N LEU A 50 -22.43 13.34 3.43
CA LEU A 50 -22.19 14.78 3.50
C LEU A 50 -23.09 15.52 2.52
N THR A 51 -23.41 16.77 2.83
CA THR A 51 -24.01 17.72 1.88
C THR A 51 -22.99 18.81 1.59
N VAL A 52 -22.56 18.90 0.33
CA VAL A 52 -21.58 19.88 -0.16
C VAL A 52 -22.27 20.76 -1.19
N ASP A 53 -22.27 22.07 -0.98
CA ASP A 53 -22.87 23.07 -1.88
C ASP A 53 -24.33 22.75 -2.28
N GLY A 54 -25.10 22.13 -1.36
CA GLY A 54 -26.52 21.79 -1.56
C GLY A 54 -26.78 20.40 -2.15
N SER A 55 -25.74 19.68 -2.59
CA SER A 55 -25.84 18.31 -3.11
C SER A 55 -25.28 17.32 -2.09
N TRP A 56 -25.98 16.20 -1.88
CA TRP A 56 -25.49 15.16 -0.98
C TRP A 56 -24.57 14.17 -1.71
N GLY A 57 -23.67 13.54 -0.96
CA GLY A 57 -22.82 12.46 -1.44
C GLY A 57 -22.24 11.65 -0.28
N LEU A 58 -21.38 10.69 -0.59
CA LEU A 58 -20.72 9.81 0.38
C LEU A 58 -19.25 10.19 0.53
N LEU A 59 -18.81 10.39 1.77
CA LEU A 59 -17.41 10.37 2.16
C LEU A 59 -17.05 8.94 2.56
N TYR A 60 -15.98 8.40 1.99
CA TYR A 60 -15.56 7.03 2.22
C TYR A 60 -14.04 6.90 2.25
N ASP A 61 -13.54 5.77 2.75
CA ASP A 61 -12.11 5.45 2.72
C ASP A 61 -11.61 5.34 1.28
N GLY A 62 -10.72 6.27 0.94
CA GLY A 62 -10.12 6.40 -0.37
C GLY A 62 -9.12 5.31 -0.74
N GLY A 63 -8.83 4.35 0.14
CA GLY A 63 -7.93 3.22 -0.13
C GLY A 63 -8.38 2.33 -1.30
N HIS A 64 -9.66 2.36 -1.67
CA HIS A 64 -10.19 1.65 -2.84
C HIS A 64 -10.36 2.57 -4.07
N SER A 65 -10.14 3.87 -3.91
CA SER A 65 -10.42 4.86 -4.94
C SER A 65 -9.29 4.96 -5.95
N GLU A 66 -9.58 4.65 -7.21
CA GLU A 66 -8.62 4.85 -8.31
C GLU A 66 -8.18 6.33 -8.43
N GLU A 67 -9.02 7.28 -8.01
CA GLU A 67 -8.68 8.70 -7.97
C GLU A 67 -7.58 9.00 -6.94
N VAL A 68 -7.67 8.38 -5.76
CA VAL A 68 -6.63 8.46 -4.72
C VAL A 68 -5.35 7.80 -5.21
N HIS A 69 -5.43 6.63 -5.84
CA HIS A 69 -4.25 5.94 -6.38
C HIS A 69 -3.54 6.79 -7.41
N ARG A 70 -4.31 7.43 -8.32
CA ARG A 70 -3.79 8.34 -9.34
C ARG A 70 -3.16 9.59 -8.71
N LEU A 71 -3.79 10.18 -7.70
CA LEU A 71 -3.23 11.29 -6.94
C LEU A 71 -1.88 10.90 -6.33
N VAL A 72 -1.83 9.81 -5.56
CA VAL A 72 -0.60 9.36 -4.88
C VAL A 72 0.49 9.05 -5.89
N LEU A 73 0.17 8.36 -6.99
CA LEU A 73 1.13 8.07 -8.06
C LEU A 73 1.62 9.35 -8.74
N HIS A 74 0.75 10.33 -8.98
CA HIS A 74 1.13 11.62 -9.54
C HIS A 74 2.14 12.33 -8.61
N LEU A 75 1.89 12.31 -7.31
CA LEU A 75 2.76 12.88 -6.28
C LEU A 75 4.13 12.19 -6.25
N LEU A 76 4.14 10.85 -6.24
CA LEU A 76 5.36 10.02 -6.28
C LEU A 76 6.18 10.22 -7.56
N ARG A 77 5.55 10.55 -8.69
CA ARG A 77 6.24 10.88 -9.96
C ARG A 77 6.69 12.34 -10.02
N GLY A 78 6.17 13.18 -9.13
CA GLY A 78 6.50 14.59 -8.98
C GLY A 78 7.83 14.80 -8.26
N ARG A 79 8.36 16.02 -8.39
CA ARG A 79 9.43 16.54 -7.51
C ARG A 79 8.98 17.80 -6.78
N LYS A 80 7.72 18.19 -6.99
CA LYS A 80 7.18 19.40 -6.39
C LYS A 80 6.86 19.08 -4.95
N LYS A 81 7.27 19.99 -4.08
CA LYS A 81 6.81 20.00 -2.70
C LYS A 81 5.40 20.57 -2.66
N ILE A 82 4.52 19.93 -1.90
CA ILE A 82 3.14 20.37 -1.73
C ILE A 82 2.95 20.75 -0.28
N ARG A 83 2.51 21.98 -0.06
CA ARG A 83 2.25 22.49 1.29
C ARG A 83 0.92 21.94 1.77
N GLY A 84 0.96 21.14 2.82
CA GLY A 84 -0.20 20.76 3.61
C GLY A 84 -0.51 21.82 4.68
N ARG A 85 -1.49 21.52 5.54
CA ARG A 85 -1.88 22.44 6.62
C ARG A 85 -0.83 22.55 7.73
N LYS A 86 -0.20 21.43 8.10
CA LYS A 86 0.76 21.33 9.22
C LYS A 86 2.16 20.87 8.79
N GLY A 87 2.46 20.87 7.49
CA GLY A 87 3.69 20.28 6.98
C GLY A 87 3.78 20.30 5.46
N GLU A 88 4.81 19.66 4.94
CA GLU A 88 5.13 19.62 3.51
C GLU A 88 5.25 18.18 3.03
N LEU A 89 4.58 17.89 1.92
CA LEU A 89 4.62 16.61 1.25
C LEU A 89 5.67 16.64 0.14
N THR A 90 6.53 15.63 0.08
CA THR A 90 7.59 15.51 -0.93
C THR A 90 7.79 14.06 -1.36
N ALA A 91 8.27 13.85 -2.57
CA ALA A 91 8.64 12.51 -3.05
C ALA A 91 10.16 12.33 -2.98
N SER A 92 10.60 11.24 -2.34
CA SER A 92 11.96 10.72 -2.48
C SER A 92 11.97 9.71 -3.63
N LEU A 93 12.88 9.86 -4.59
CA LEU A 93 12.94 9.04 -5.81
C LEU A 93 14.16 8.12 -5.78
N SER A 94 14.06 6.95 -6.40
CA SER A 94 15.22 6.08 -6.66
C SER A 94 16.29 6.81 -7.47
N LYS A 95 17.56 6.43 -7.23
CA LYS A 95 18.71 6.91 -8.00
C LYS A 95 18.83 6.25 -9.39
N LYS A 96 18.09 5.16 -9.68
CA LYS A 96 18.13 4.45 -10.98
C LYS A 96 17.37 5.20 -12.09
N LYS A 97 17.74 4.98 -13.35
CA LYS A 97 17.13 5.63 -14.54
C LYS A 97 15.63 5.37 -14.59
N ARG A 98 14.85 6.44 -14.75
CA ARG A 98 13.37 6.43 -14.74
C ARG A 98 12.79 5.88 -16.04
N ASP A 99 11.77 5.03 -15.93
CA ASP A 99 10.74 4.91 -16.98
C ASP A 99 9.77 6.10 -16.83
N THR A 100 10.14 7.24 -17.42
CA THR A 100 9.40 8.51 -17.37
C THR A 100 8.35 8.64 -18.47
N LYS A 101 7.42 7.70 -18.58
CA LYS A 101 6.15 8.02 -19.26
C LYS A 101 5.23 8.77 -18.30
N ARG A 102 5.61 10.04 -18.05
CA ARG A 102 4.95 10.95 -17.12
C ARG A 102 3.49 11.27 -17.51
N GLY A 103 3.09 10.97 -18.74
CA GLY A 103 1.76 11.28 -19.31
C GLY A 103 0.75 10.12 -19.32
N GLU A 104 1.10 8.92 -18.85
CA GLU A 104 0.17 7.76 -18.87
C GLU A 104 -0.56 7.55 -17.53
N ALA A 105 -0.27 8.33 -16.47
CA ALA A 105 -0.83 8.13 -15.13
C ALA A 105 -2.37 8.13 -15.08
N ASP A 106 -3.02 8.92 -15.95
CA ASP A 106 -4.48 9.08 -15.93
C ASP A 106 -5.23 7.88 -16.53
N LYS A 107 -4.52 6.99 -17.25
CA LYS A 107 -5.10 5.80 -17.92
C LYS A 107 -4.77 4.47 -17.25
N LEU A 108 -4.01 4.50 -16.15
CA LEU A 108 -3.58 3.27 -15.49
C LEU A 108 -4.75 2.68 -14.70
N SER A 109 -4.98 1.39 -14.88
CA SER A 109 -5.86 0.59 -14.05
C SER A 109 -5.20 0.30 -12.70
N SER A 110 -5.98 0.24 -11.63
CA SER A 110 -5.46 -0.11 -10.31
C SER A 110 -6.41 -1.03 -9.56
N ARG A 111 -5.85 -1.91 -8.74
CA ARG A 111 -6.62 -2.84 -7.90
C ARG A 111 -5.91 -3.07 -6.57
N LEU A 112 -6.68 -3.39 -5.55
CA LEU A 112 -6.12 -3.82 -4.26
C LEU A 112 -5.57 -5.24 -4.33
N LEU A 113 -4.58 -5.49 -3.48
CA LEU A 113 -4.05 -6.81 -3.19
C LEU A 113 -4.45 -7.21 -1.77
N GLY A 114 -5.24 -8.28 -1.68
CA GLY A 114 -5.79 -8.79 -0.42
C GLY A 114 -7.00 -8.00 0.08
N GLU A 115 -7.76 -8.64 0.97
CA GLU A 115 -8.60 -7.92 1.94
C GLU A 115 -7.65 -7.16 2.89
N PRO A 116 -8.05 -6.03 3.52
CA PRO A 116 -7.29 -5.44 4.61
C PRO A 116 -7.00 -6.58 5.59
N ALA A 117 -5.72 -6.89 5.82
CA ALA A 117 -5.36 -7.96 6.75
C ALA A 117 -6.10 -7.64 8.04
N GLU A 118 -7.10 -8.46 8.38
CA GLU A 118 -7.73 -8.41 9.69
C GLU A 118 -6.58 -8.36 10.67
N LEU A 119 -6.62 -7.35 11.53
CA LEU A 119 -5.67 -7.08 12.60
C LEU A 119 -5.22 -8.42 13.17
N SER A 120 -4.09 -8.92 12.67
CA SER A 120 -3.53 -10.16 13.19
C SER A 120 -3.22 -9.79 14.63
N GLU A 121 -3.70 -10.58 15.59
CA GLU A 121 -3.74 -10.29 17.04
C GLU A 121 -2.36 -10.02 17.70
N GLY A 122 -1.32 -9.72 16.91
CA GLY A 122 0.02 -9.31 17.32
C GLY A 122 0.52 -8.00 16.68
N GLY A 123 -0.35 -7.02 16.39
CA GLY A 123 0.09 -5.66 16.03
C GLY A 123 0.58 -5.49 14.58
N GLY A 124 0.08 -6.28 13.64
CA GLY A 124 0.40 -6.14 12.23
C GLY A 124 -0.08 -4.79 11.66
N GLN A 125 0.83 -4.02 11.05
CA GLN A 125 0.49 -2.78 10.36
C GLN A 125 -0.52 -3.05 9.21
N SER A 126 -1.72 -2.48 9.32
CA SER A 126 -2.81 -2.59 8.34
C SER A 126 -2.56 -1.72 7.10
N ASN A 127 -1.47 -1.95 6.38
CA ASN A 127 -1.13 -1.18 5.19
C ASN A 127 -2.01 -1.53 3.98
N THR A 128 -2.36 -0.55 3.16
CA THR A 128 -3.15 -0.77 1.92
C THR A 128 -2.20 -1.06 0.76
N SER A 129 -2.35 -2.21 0.11
CA SER A 129 -1.49 -2.66 -1.00
C SER A 129 -2.23 -2.59 -2.34
N ILE A 130 -1.65 -1.91 -3.32
CA ILE A 130 -2.29 -1.59 -4.60
C ILE A 130 -1.36 -2.01 -5.75
N VAL A 131 -1.90 -2.71 -6.74
CA VAL A 131 -1.22 -2.96 -8.02
C VAL A 131 -1.75 -2.01 -9.06
N ILE A 132 -0.83 -1.39 -9.81
CA ILE A 132 -1.15 -0.47 -10.89
C ILE A 132 -0.58 -1.06 -12.20
N ASP A 133 -1.47 -1.31 -13.16
CA ASP A 133 -1.18 -1.86 -14.49
C ASP A 133 -0.32 -3.13 -14.50
N ASN A 134 -0.36 -3.94 -13.44
CA ASN A 134 0.50 -5.12 -13.25
C ASN A 134 2.00 -4.81 -13.44
N ARG A 135 2.42 -3.56 -13.17
CA ARG A 135 3.81 -3.09 -13.33
C ARG A 135 4.34 -2.42 -12.07
N LEU A 136 3.47 -1.78 -11.31
CA LEU A 136 3.83 -1.06 -10.10
C LEU A 136 3.07 -1.62 -8.91
N TYR A 137 3.77 -1.67 -7.78
CA TYR A 137 3.18 -1.95 -6.48
C TYR A 137 3.30 -0.71 -5.63
N LEU A 138 2.15 -0.24 -5.14
CA LEU A 138 2.02 0.91 -4.26
C LEU A 138 1.54 0.41 -2.89
N LYS A 139 2.28 0.74 -1.84
CA LYS A 139 1.88 0.49 -0.45
C LYS A 139 1.58 1.82 0.21
N LEU A 140 0.38 1.97 0.78
CA LEU A 140 0.02 3.10 1.64
C LEU A 140 0.16 2.66 3.09
N TYR A 141 0.97 3.41 3.86
CA TYR A 141 1.13 3.15 5.28
C TYR A 141 -0.01 3.78 6.06
N ARG A 142 -0.78 2.96 6.79
CA ARG A 142 -2.02 3.40 7.46
C ARG A 142 -1.80 3.87 8.88
N ARG A 143 -0.85 3.28 9.60
CA ARG A 143 -0.40 3.69 10.93
C ARG A 143 1.07 4.06 10.86
N PHE A 144 1.45 5.15 11.51
CA PHE A 144 2.83 5.59 11.59
C PHE A 144 3.42 5.23 12.95
N GLU A 145 4.66 4.77 12.91
CA GLU A 145 5.51 4.58 14.08
C GLU A 145 6.58 5.68 14.09
N ASP A 146 7.14 5.95 15.27
CA ASP A 146 8.22 6.91 15.43
C ASP A 146 9.50 6.43 14.72
N GLY A 147 10.26 7.37 14.15
CA GLY A 147 11.50 7.09 13.44
C GLY A 147 11.33 6.71 11.96
N SER A 148 12.36 6.07 11.39
CA SER A 148 12.36 5.69 9.98
C SER A 148 11.46 4.49 9.73
N ASN A 149 10.76 4.48 8.59
CA ASN A 149 9.98 3.32 8.15
C ASN A 149 10.96 2.23 7.65
N PRO A 150 11.13 1.10 8.38
CA PRO A 150 12.15 0.11 8.08
C PRO A 150 11.91 -0.58 6.73
N ASP A 151 10.65 -0.79 6.37
CA ASP A 151 10.26 -1.38 5.08
C ASP A 151 10.77 -0.51 3.91
N THR A 152 10.55 0.80 3.96
CA THR A 152 11.06 1.72 2.95
C THR A 152 12.59 1.82 2.98
N GLU A 153 13.21 1.87 4.16
CA GLU A 153 14.66 2.01 4.30
C GLU A 153 15.42 0.80 3.74
N VAL A 154 15.01 -0.40 4.15
CA VAL A 154 15.62 -1.67 3.75
C VAL A 154 15.46 -1.89 2.25
N VAL A 155 14.25 -1.71 1.70
CA VAL A 155 14.00 -1.89 0.26
C VAL A 155 14.80 -0.87 -0.55
N ARG A 156 14.87 0.38 -0.12
CA ARG A 156 15.69 1.41 -0.77
C ARG A 156 17.18 1.07 -0.73
N PHE A 157 17.71 0.63 0.42
CA PHE A 157 19.11 0.25 0.56
C PHE A 157 19.45 -0.94 -0.34
N LEU A 158 18.69 -2.03 -0.24
CA LEU A 158 18.91 -3.25 -1.01
C LEU A 158 18.83 -2.99 -2.52
N SER A 159 17.86 -2.17 -2.95
CA SER A 159 17.67 -1.87 -4.37
C SER A 159 18.70 -0.87 -4.92
N ASP A 160 18.87 0.29 -4.28
CA ASP A 160 19.69 1.39 -4.83
C ASP A 160 21.17 1.26 -4.49
N GLN A 161 21.51 0.79 -3.30
CA GLN A 161 22.90 0.72 -2.83
C GLN A 161 23.51 -0.66 -3.06
N ALA A 162 22.90 -1.71 -2.52
CA ALA A 162 23.43 -3.07 -2.63
C ALA A 162 23.18 -3.69 -4.01
N ARG A 163 22.23 -3.14 -4.80
CA ARG A 163 21.79 -3.66 -6.10
C ARG A 163 21.36 -5.12 -6.03
N PHE A 164 20.82 -5.53 -4.88
CA PHE A 164 20.33 -6.87 -4.65
C PHE A 164 19.06 -7.11 -5.44
N THR A 165 18.99 -8.21 -6.18
CA THR A 165 17.86 -8.54 -7.08
C THR A 165 16.81 -9.42 -6.41
N GLY A 166 17.02 -9.85 -5.16
CA GLY A 166 16.06 -10.65 -4.41
C GLY A 166 14.94 -9.85 -3.74
N VAL A 167 14.83 -8.55 -4.02
CA VAL A 167 13.74 -7.69 -3.57
C VAL A 167 13.17 -6.90 -4.76
N PRO A 168 11.89 -6.48 -4.72
CA PRO A 168 11.35 -5.59 -5.74
C PRO A 168 12.15 -4.28 -5.84
N GLY A 169 12.22 -3.72 -7.06
CA GLY A 169 12.94 -2.47 -7.30
C GLY A 169 12.28 -1.29 -6.59
N TYR A 170 13.01 -0.59 -5.71
CA TYR A 170 12.54 0.69 -5.15
C TYR A 170 12.40 1.73 -6.27
N LEU A 171 11.27 2.42 -6.34
CA LEU A 171 11.03 3.48 -7.32
C LEU A 171 10.90 4.85 -6.67
N ALA A 172 10.09 4.96 -5.62
CA ALA A 172 9.87 6.21 -4.89
C ALA A 172 9.23 5.98 -3.52
N SER A 173 9.30 6.97 -2.64
CA SER A 173 8.50 7.07 -1.42
C SER A 173 7.88 8.47 -1.30
N LEU A 174 6.68 8.54 -0.72
CA LEU A 174 5.99 9.79 -0.43
C LEU A 174 6.19 10.13 1.04
N GLU A 175 6.78 11.28 1.32
CA GLU A 175 7.20 11.70 2.66
C GLU A 175 6.44 12.96 3.08
N TYR A 176 5.99 13.00 4.34
CA TYR A 176 5.39 14.18 4.95
C TYR A 176 6.27 14.68 6.08
N ARG A 177 6.72 15.94 5.95
CA ARG A 177 7.61 16.60 6.91
C ARG A 177 6.84 17.64 7.69
N ARG A 178 6.77 17.46 9.00
CA ARG A 178 6.21 18.43 9.94
C ARG A 178 7.35 19.25 10.55
N PRO A 179 7.11 20.52 10.93
CA PRO A 179 8.07 21.25 11.76
C PRO A 179 8.36 20.47 13.04
N ASP A 180 9.64 20.38 13.41
CA ASP A 180 10.10 19.80 14.68
C ASP A 180 9.59 18.37 14.97
N SER A 181 9.39 17.56 13.93
CA SER A 181 9.02 16.14 14.07
C SER A 181 9.71 15.28 13.01
N ASP A 182 9.69 13.97 13.25
CA ASP A 182 10.20 13.00 12.29
C ASP A 182 9.40 13.01 10.97
N THR A 183 10.09 12.59 9.91
CA THR A 183 9.50 12.48 8.58
C THR A 183 8.65 11.22 8.51
N LEU A 184 7.37 11.39 8.22
CA LEU A 184 6.45 10.27 8.02
C LEU A 184 6.57 9.76 6.58
N VAL A 185 6.71 8.45 6.38
CA VAL A 185 6.61 7.84 5.05
C VAL A 185 5.18 7.37 4.83
N LEU A 186 4.45 8.06 3.95
CA LEU A 186 3.03 7.84 3.66
C LEU A 186 2.83 6.71 2.65
N ALA A 187 3.75 6.58 1.69
CA ALA A 187 3.65 5.57 0.66
C ALA A 187 5.00 5.10 0.14
N LEU A 188 5.06 3.84 -0.28
CA LEU A 188 6.18 3.21 -0.98
C LEU A 188 5.72 2.76 -2.37
N LEU A 189 6.49 3.12 -3.39
CA LEU A 189 6.32 2.66 -4.76
C LEU A 189 7.49 1.79 -5.16
N GLN A 190 7.19 0.59 -5.64
CA GLN A 190 8.17 -0.37 -6.13
C GLN A 190 7.70 -1.05 -7.42
N GLU A 191 8.62 -1.75 -8.08
CA GLU A 191 8.28 -2.64 -9.19
C GLU A 191 7.34 -3.74 -8.71
N TYR A 192 6.31 -4.05 -9.48
CA TYR A 192 5.47 -5.21 -9.21
C TYR A 192 6.12 -6.46 -9.75
N VAL A 193 6.29 -7.47 -8.89
CA VAL A 193 6.73 -8.81 -9.28
C VAL A 193 5.50 -9.71 -9.21
N PRO A 194 4.94 -10.16 -10.35
CA PRO A 194 3.84 -11.11 -10.35
C PRO A 194 4.27 -12.41 -9.66
N ASN A 195 3.52 -12.86 -8.66
CA ASN A 195 3.69 -14.15 -8.02
C ASN A 195 2.42 -15.00 -8.14
N GLN A 196 2.58 -16.32 -8.12
CA GLN A 196 1.46 -17.28 -8.15
C GLN A 196 1.33 -17.92 -6.77
N GLY A 197 0.89 -17.12 -5.80
CA GLY A 197 0.75 -17.52 -4.40
C GLY A 197 1.94 -17.14 -3.54
N ASP A 198 1.79 -17.37 -2.25
CA ASP A 198 2.82 -17.16 -1.25
C ASP A 198 3.47 -18.48 -0.82
N ALA A 199 4.69 -18.38 -0.28
CA ALA A 199 5.44 -19.56 0.16
C ALA A 199 4.68 -20.34 1.25
N TRP A 200 3.88 -19.66 2.07
CA TRP A 200 3.13 -20.28 3.16
C TRP A 200 2.06 -21.25 2.64
N ASN A 201 1.24 -20.82 1.69
CA ASN A 201 0.24 -21.62 1.01
C ASN A 201 0.88 -22.72 0.16
N LEU A 202 2.03 -22.46 -0.47
CA LEU A 202 2.80 -23.48 -1.16
C LEU A 202 3.25 -24.58 -0.20
N PHE A 203 3.84 -24.21 0.94
CA PHE A 203 4.32 -25.18 1.94
C PHE A 203 3.18 -25.92 2.62
N GLN A 204 2.07 -25.24 2.95
CA GLN A 204 0.88 -25.90 3.48
C GLN A 204 0.32 -26.92 2.46
N SER A 205 0.24 -26.54 1.19
CA SER A 205 -0.25 -27.43 0.14
C SER A 205 0.67 -28.65 -0.04
N ALA A 206 1.99 -28.44 -0.03
CA ALA A 206 2.98 -29.51 -0.08
C ALA A 206 2.87 -30.46 1.13
N LEU A 207 2.65 -29.90 2.33
CA LEU A 207 2.49 -30.69 3.56
C LEU A 207 1.20 -31.51 3.54
N SER A 208 0.09 -30.92 3.08
CA SER A 208 -1.19 -31.64 2.91
C SER A 208 -1.05 -32.80 1.93
N GLN A 209 -0.40 -32.57 0.77
CA GLN A 209 -0.14 -33.63 -0.20
C GLN A 209 0.74 -34.74 0.37
N TYR A 210 1.75 -34.40 1.16
CA TYR A 210 2.58 -35.40 1.84
C TYR A 210 1.75 -36.28 2.78
N TYR A 211 0.91 -35.69 3.63
CA TYR A 211 0.05 -36.46 4.54
C TYR A 211 -0.94 -37.36 3.78
N GLU A 212 -1.52 -36.88 2.68
CA GLU A 212 -2.38 -37.70 1.81
C GLU A 212 -1.63 -38.91 1.24
N GLN A 213 -0.38 -38.73 0.80
CA GLN A 213 0.45 -39.83 0.30
C GLN A 213 0.79 -40.84 1.39
N VAL A 214 1.05 -40.40 2.64
CA VAL A 214 1.29 -41.30 3.78
C VAL A 214 0.04 -42.14 4.04
N LEU A 215 -1.13 -41.50 4.10
CA LEU A 215 -2.40 -42.15 4.45
C LEU A 215 -2.91 -43.10 3.37
N THR A 216 -2.62 -42.80 2.10
CA THR A 216 -3.01 -43.66 0.96
C THR A 216 -2.00 -44.79 0.69
N GLY A 217 -0.90 -44.86 1.45
CA GLY A 217 0.14 -45.88 1.29
C GLY A 217 1.00 -45.72 0.03
N ASN A 218 0.91 -44.57 -0.65
CA ASN A 218 1.59 -44.29 -1.91
C ASN A 218 2.94 -43.58 -1.73
N LEU A 219 3.47 -43.52 -0.51
CA LEU A 219 4.78 -42.93 -0.27
C LEU A 219 5.89 -43.80 -0.85
N ILE A 220 6.38 -43.44 -2.04
CA ILE A 220 7.64 -43.96 -2.56
C ILE A 220 8.74 -43.12 -1.90
N VAL A 221 9.30 -43.62 -0.79
CA VAL A 221 10.52 -43.05 -0.21
C VAL A 221 11.68 -43.42 -1.12
N PRO A 222 12.37 -42.47 -1.76
CA PRO A 222 13.58 -42.79 -2.50
C PRO A 222 14.64 -43.32 -1.51
N SER A 223 15.11 -44.55 -1.71
CA SER A 223 16.08 -45.20 -0.81
C SER A 223 17.51 -44.63 -0.88
N THR A 224 17.72 -43.50 -1.56
CA THR A 224 19.05 -42.94 -1.83
C THR A 224 19.04 -41.42 -1.70
N ALA A 225 19.34 -40.89 -0.51
CA ALA A 225 19.86 -39.52 -0.38
C ALA A 225 20.31 -39.20 1.06
N PHE A 226 21.24 -39.98 1.64
CA PHE A 226 22.18 -39.49 2.66
C PHE A 226 23.45 -40.35 2.64
N GLU A 227 24.15 -40.39 1.50
CA GLU A 227 25.59 -40.68 1.51
C GLU A 227 26.31 -39.33 1.40
N THR A 228 26.63 -38.75 2.55
CA THR A 228 27.59 -37.64 2.64
C THR A 228 28.99 -38.23 2.54
N GLY A 229 29.61 -38.06 1.38
CA GLY A 229 31.08 -38.15 1.22
C GLY A 229 31.73 -36.81 1.50
#